data_AF-A0A955DRM2-F1
#
_entry.id   AF-A0A955DRM2-F1
#
_cell.length_a   1.000
_cell.length_b   1.000
_cell.length_c   1.000
_cell.angle_alpha   90.00
_cell.angle_beta   90.00
_cell.angle_gamma   90.00
#
_symmetry.space_group_name_H-M   'P 1'
#
loop_
_entity.id
_entity.type
_entity.pdbx_description
1 polymer ?
#
loop_
_entity_poly.entity_id
_entity_poly.type
_entity_poly.pdbx_seq_one_letter_code
_entity_poly.pdbx_strand_id
1 'polypeptide(L)'
;MNTLRIAMVAALAGTAVGQDSVSVAGGLPGDALSPFNGAQVRKTYVLDLSPGTTSWGNAFGVAPILKLSKSSQTFYNSLGSAHYLSQTELRNVPYASQGYAYWNTPGGGVNENRNNLDGNQTVNPSGASTQFSAMIAEFGFDNGGVSYNGVIGAVANYDPSDPSRLFVTRVHGAVNEAANGAGDTAQFGAGSCDAAGNIFWRADSFGATGAPAIAGQNWFSVP
;
A
#
# COMPACT_ATOMS: atom_id res chain seq x y z
N MET A 1 16.53 24.79 10.58
CA MET A 1 15.53 23.70 10.51
C MET A 1 15.64 23.08 9.12
N ASN A 2 16.14 21.85 9.01
CA ASN A 2 16.16 21.13 7.74
C ASN A 2 14.74 20.62 7.46
N THR A 3 14.10 21.14 6.41
CA THR A 3 12.78 20.67 5.99
C THR A 3 12.94 19.29 5.34
N LEU A 4 12.46 18.23 5.99
CA LEU A 4 12.35 16.91 5.38
C LEU A 4 11.37 17.02 4.20
N ARG A 5 11.76 16.49 3.03
CA ARG A 5 10.92 16.48 1.83
C ARG A 5 10.64 15.03 1.45
N ILE A 6 9.35 14.67 1.42
CA ILE A 6 8.89 13.34 1.04
C ILE A 6 8.34 13.44 -0.38
N ALA A 7 8.73 12.49 -1.24
CA ALA A 7 8.24 12.38 -2.60
C ALA A 7 7.82 10.94 -2.86
N MET A 8 6.67 10.76 -3.50
CA MET A 8 6.27 9.48 -4.06
C MET A 8 6.79 9.42 -5.49
N VAL A 9 7.61 8.40 -5.78
CA VAL A 9 8.18 8.20 -7.12
C VAL A 9 7.86 6.79 -7.57
N ALA A 10 7.16 6.65 -8.70
CA ALA A 10 7.00 5.38 -9.40
C ALA A 10 8.32 5.00 -10.10
N ALA A 11 9.38 4.75 -9.33
CA ALA A 11 10.70 4.38 -9.86
C ALA A 11 10.91 2.87 -9.78
N LEU A 12 10.93 2.21 -10.94
CA LEU A 12 11.20 0.78 -11.09
C LEU A 12 12.57 0.32 -10.53
N ALA A 13 13.50 1.25 -10.24
CA ALA A 13 14.85 0.93 -9.76
C ALA A 13 15.06 1.18 -8.25
N GLY A 14 14.31 2.11 -7.63
CA GLY A 14 14.52 2.50 -6.22
C GLY A 14 14.05 1.44 -5.23
N THR A 15 13.06 0.62 -5.60
CA THR A 15 12.57 -0.47 -4.76
C THR A 15 13.56 -1.62 -4.63
N ALA A 16 14.49 -1.79 -5.58
CA ALA A 16 15.47 -2.88 -5.53
C ALA A 16 16.43 -2.78 -4.34
N VAL A 17 16.60 -1.58 -3.77
CA VAL A 17 17.45 -1.36 -2.60
C VAL A 17 16.65 -1.21 -1.31
N GLY A 18 15.33 -0.98 -1.38
CA GLY A 18 14.48 -0.80 -0.20
C GLY A 18 14.12 -2.12 0.48
N GLN A 19 13.72 -2.07 1.75
CA GLN A 19 13.15 -3.24 2.42
C GLN A 19 11.86 -3.67 1.68
N ASP A 20 11.88 -4.87 1.09
CA ASP A 20 10.73 -5.52 0.47
C ASP A 20 10.47 -6.87 1.15
N SER A 21 9.28 -7.40 0.94
CA SER A 21 8.94 -8.78 1.25
C SER A 21 9.05 -9.63 -0.01
N VAL A 22 9.51 -10.88 0.13
CA VAL A 22 9.58 -11.83 -0.98
C VAL A 22 8.92 -13.15 -0.60
N SER A 23 8.29 -13.80 -1.58
CA SER A 23 7.69 -15.11 -1.37
C SER A 23 8.75 -16.17 -1.08
N VAL A 24 8.48 -17.07 -0.13
CA VAL A 24 9.34 -18.22 0.17
C VAL A 24 9.49 -19.18 -1.02
N ALA A 25 8.55 -19.17 -1.96
CA ALA A 25 8.55 -20.04 -3.12
C ALA A 25 9.47 -19.57 -4.27
N GLY A 26 10.03 -18.35 -4.20
CA GLY A 26 10.98 -17.84 -5.20
C GLY A 26 10.40 -17.57 -6.59
N GLY A 27 9.08 -17.43 -6.72
CA GLY A 27 8.41 -17.22 -8.00
C GLY A 27 6.92 -16.90 -7.84
N LEU A 28 6.15 -17.04 -8.93
CA LEU A 28 4.70 -16.98 -8.85
C LEU A 28 4.18 -17.97 -7.80
N PRO A 29 3.14 -17.62 -7.04
CA PRO A 29 2.30 -16.43 -7.21
C PRO A 29 2.85 -15.16 -6.52
N GLY A 30 4.10 -15.11 -6.08
CA GLY A 30 4.61 -13.98 -5.31
C GLY A 30 3.98 -13.93 -3.91
N ASP A 31 4.13 -12.79 -3.26
CA ASP A 31 3.66 -12.56 -1.89
C ASP A 31 2.75 -11.35 -1.74
N ALA A 32 2.26 -10.79 -2.85
CA ALA A 32 1.24 -9.74 -2.81
C ALA A 32 -0.02 -10.19 -2.06
N LEU A 33 -0.62 -9.25 -1.35
CA LEU A 33 -1.79 -9.49 -0.50
C LEU A 33 -3.05 -9.65 -1.36
N SER A 34 -3.90 -10.62 -1.04
CA SER A 34 -5.18 -10.80 -1.72
C SER A 34 -6.17 -9.71 -1.28
N PRO A 35 -6.87 -9.06 -2.23
CA PRO A 35 -7.92 -8.09 -1.89
C PRO A 35 -9.19 -8.79 -1.39
N PHE A 36 -9.33 -10.10 -1.62
CA PHE A 36 -10.50 -10.91 -1.28
C PHE A 36 -10.37 -11.62 0.07
N ASN A 37 -9.18 -11.60 0.69
CA ASN A 37 -8.98 -12.17 2.01
C ASN A 37 -9.10 -11.05 3.05
N GLY A 38 -10.15 -11.10 3.88
CA GLY A 38 -10.40 -10.10 4.93
C GLY A 38 -9.23 -9.91 5.90
N ALA A 39 -8.45 -10.96 6.18
CA ALA A 39 -7.24 -10.87 7.03
C ALA A 39 -6.07 -10.13 6.37
N GLN A 40 -6.16 -9.86 5.05
CA GLN A 40 -5.14 -9.21 4.23
C GLN A 40 -5.53 -7.81 3.75
N VAL A 41 -6.77 -7.39 4.00
CA VAL A 41 -7.27 -6.04 3.67
C VAL A 41 -6.47 -4.97 4.40
N ARG A 42 -6.20 -5.14 5.70
CA ARG A 42 -5.38 -4.23 6.51
C ARG A 42 -4.12 -4.94 6.97
N LYS A 43 -2.96 -4.31 6.76
CA LYS A 43 -1.65 -4.78 7.28
C LYS A 43 -0.84 -3.62 7.84
N THR A 44 -0.06 -3.92 8.88
CA THR A 44 0.84 -2.96 9.53
C THR A 44 2.26 -3.48 9.46
N TYR A 45 3.20 -2.63 9.05
CA TYR A 45 4.60 -3.02 8.91
C TYR A 45 5.57 -1.86 9.09
N VAL A 46 6.78 -2.20 9.46
CA VAL A 46 7.92 -1.28 9.54
C VAL A 46 8.72 -1.35 8.24
N LEU A 47 9.12 -0.20 7.73
CA LEU A 47 10.06 -0.08 6.62
C LEU A 47 11.27 0.76 7.04
N ASP A 48 12.45 0.17 6.97
CA ASP A 48 13.71 0.91 7.05
C ASP A 48 14.02 1.52 5.67
N LEU A 49 14.28 2.82 5.65
CA LEU A 49 14.62 3.56 4.45
C LEU A 49 16.05 3.22 4.03
N SER A 50 16.22 2.90 2.75
CA SER A 50 17.56 2.77 2.17
C SER A 50 18.10 4.16 1.85
N PRO A 51 19.26 4.54 2.43
CA PRO A 51 19.79 5.89 2.29
C PRO A 51 20.33 6.11 0.88
N GLY A 52 20.12 7.32 0.37
CA GLY A 52 20.65 7.82 -0.89
C GLY A 52 21.17 9.25 -0.74
N THR A 53 22.03 9.66 -1.65
CA THR A 53 22.53 11.03 -1.70
C THR A 53 22.54 11.51 -3.15
N THR A 54 21.97 12.68 -3.41
CA THR A 54 21.96 13.27 -4.76
C THR A 54 23.35 13.81 -5.13
N SER A 55 23.57 14.11 -6.41
CA SER A 55 24.84 14.67 -6.90
C SER A 55 25.24 16.01 -6.25
N TRP A 56 24.29 16.72 -5.64
CA TRP A 56 24.52 17.95 -4.88
C TRP A 56 24.55 17.74 -3.36
N GLY A 57 24.72 16.51 -2.90
CA GLY A 57 24.89 16.20 -1.47
C GLY A 57 23.60 16.18 -0.66
N ASN A 58 22.42 16.17 -1.29
CA ASN A 58 21.15 16.08 -0.56
C ASN A 58 20.90 14.62 -0.17
N ALA A 59 20.76 14.35 1.13
CA ALA A 59 20.38 13.03 1.63
C ALA A 59 18.88 12.77 1.43
N PHE A 60 18.53 11.54 1.08
CA PHE A 60 17.15 11.06 1.00
C PHE A 60 17.08 9.58 1.36
N GLY A 61 15.87 9.06 1.59
CA GLY A 61 15.63 7.64 1.85
C GLY A 61 14.59 7.07 0.88
N VAL A 62 14.69 5.77 0.59
CA VAL A 62 13.76 5.08 -0.31
C VAL A 62 13.22 3.82 0.35
N ALA A 63 11.90 3.63 0.31
CA ALA A 63 11.25 2.40 0.71
C ALA A 63 9.89 2.19 -0.01
N PRO A 64 9.46 0.94 -0.23
CA PRO A 64 8.17 0.63 -0.86
C PRO A 64 7.01 0.71 0.15
N ILE A 65 6.35 1.88 0.23
CA ILE A 65 5.26 2.11 1.21
C ILE A 65 3.99 1.29 0.88
N LEU A 66 3.71 1.04 -0.40
CA LEU A 66 2.50 0.34 -0.86
C LEU A 66 2.86 -0.86 -1.72
N LYS A 67 2.28 -2.02 -1.39
CA LYS A 67 2.30 -3.22 -2.23
C LYS A 67 0.94 -3.40 -2.89
N LEU A 68 0.96 -3.57 -4.21
CA LEU A 68 -0.24 -3.85 -5.01
C LEU A 68 -0.78 -5.24 -4.67
N SER A 69 -2.06 -5.43 -4.94
CA SER A 69 -2.79 -6.63 -4.53
C SER A 69 -2.56 -7.80 -5.49
N LYS A 70 -2.97 -8.98 -5.04
CA LYS A 70 -2.93 -10.23 -5.79
C LYS A 70 -4.33 -10.59 -6.29
N SER A 71 -4.71 -10.06 -7.46
CA SER A 71 -5.98 -10.42 -8.11
C SER A 71 -5.90 -11.74 -8.88
N SER A 72 -4.73 -12.05 -9.48
CA SER A 72 -4.51 -13.24 -10.32
C SER A 72 -3.25 -14.01 -9.93
N GLN A 73 -3.28 -15.34 -10.03
CA GLN A 73 -2.17 -16.24 -9.73
C GLN A 73 -1.04 -16.17 -10.76
N THR A 74 -1.34 -15.78 -12.00
CA THR A 74 -0.39 -15.74 -13.12
C THR A 74 0.49 -14.48 -13.16
N PHE A 75 0.18 -13.47 -12.35
CA PHE A 75 0.97 -12.23 -12.20
C PHE A 75 1.41 -12.06 -10.76
N TYR A 76 2.61 -11.54 -10.48
CA TYR A 76 3.06 -11.35 -9.09
C TYR A 76 2.12 -10.46 -8.26
N ASN A 77 1.52 -9.47 -8.91
CA ASN A 77 0.58 -8.50 -8.37
C ASN A 77 -0.18 -7.84 -9.53
N SER A 78 -1.24 -7.11 -9.20
CA SER A 78 -1.94 -6.20 -10.12
C SER A 78 -1.04 -5.03 -10.54
N LEU A 79 -1.48 -4.22 -11.50
CA LEU A 79 -0.73 -3.09 -12.03
C LEU A 79 -1.20 -1.77 -11.38
N GLY A 80 -0.25 -0.90 -11.09
CA GLY A 80 -0.52 0.43 -10.54
C GLY A 80 -1.05 1.38 -11.61
N SER A 81 -2.06 2.16 -11.26
CA SER A 81 -2.59 3.29 -12.04
C SER A 81 -2.14 4.60 -11.39
N ALA A 82 -3.03 5.57 -11.28
CA ALA A 82 -2.79 6.83 -10.60
C ALA A 82 -2.51 6.62 -9.10
N HIS A 83 -1.54 7.39 -8.60
CA HIS A 83 -1.05 7.35 -7.23
C HIS A 83 -0.90 8.76 -6.68
N TYR A 84 -1.11 8.90 -5.37
CA TYR A 84 -1.15 10.20 -4.70
C TYR A 84 -0.44 10.11 -3.36
N LEU A 85 0.13 11.25 -2.96
CA LEU A 85 0.71 11.49 -1.65
C LEU A 85 -0.01 12.69 -1.04
N SER A 86 -0.20 12.70 0.28
CA SER A 86 -0.77 13.88 0.95
C SER A 86 0.10 15.11 0.70
N GLN A 87 -0.55 16.25 0.46
CA GLN A 87 0.15 17.53 0.27
C GLN A 87 0.79 18.03 1.57
N THR A 88 0.25 17.61 2.72
CA THR A 88 0.69 18.01 4.05
C THR A 88 1.09 16.80 4.88
N GLU A 89 1.68 17.08 6.04
CA GLU A 89 1.93 16.11 7.10
C GLU A 89 1.18 16.54 8.37
N LEU A 90 0.76 15.58 9.19
CA LEU A 90 0.30 15.84 10.55
C LEU A 90 1.47 15.64 11.51
N ARG A 91 1.69 16.59 12.42
CA ARG A 91 2.76 16.52 13.42
C ARG A 91 2.18 16.28 14.80
N ASN A 92 2.98 15.65 15.66
CA ASN A 92 2.63 15.34 17.04
C ASN A 92 1.36 14.48 17.16
N VAL A 93 1.17 13.54 16.24
CA VAL A 93 0.04 12.60 16.24
C VAL A 93 0.46 11.22 16.72
N PRO A 94 -0.44 10.44 17.35
CA PRO A 94 -0.13 9.06 17.70
C PRO A 94 0.17 8.23 16.45
N TYR A 95 0.90 7.12 16.63
CA TYR A 95 1.06 6.11 15.59
C TYR A 95 -0.31 5.50 15.22
N ALA A 96 -0.55 5.28 13.94
CA ALA A 96 -1.84 4.80 13.43
C ALA A 96 -2.21 3.38 13.90
N SER A 97 -1.24 2.60 14.35
CA SER A 97 -1.42 1.27 14.91
C SER A 97 -0.53 1.07 16.13
N GLN A 98 -0.91 0.14 17.01
CA GLN A 98 -0.15 -0.14 18.24
C GLN A 98 1.07 -1.04 18.00
N GLY A 99 1.02 -1.89 16.98
CA GLY A 99 2.07 -2.84 16.63
C GLY A 99 2.22 -3.02 15.13
N TYR A 100 3.47 -3.17 14.70
CA TYR A 100 3.88 -3.28 13.30
C TYR A 100 4.78 -4.49 13.12
N ALA A 101 4.54 -5.26 12.05
CA ALA A 101 5.44 -6.35 11.70
C ALA A 101 6.75 -5.80 11.11
N TYR A 102 7.87 -6.27 11.61
CA TYR A 102 9.20 -5.97 11.09
C TYR A 102 9.89 -7.26 10.66
N TRP A 103 10.57 -7.21 9.52
CA TRP A 103 11.42 -8.29 9.04
C TRP A 103 12.67 -7.71 8.40
N ASN A 104 13.77 -8.44 8.54
CA ASN A 104 15.04 -8.13 7.90
C ASN A 104 15.72 -9.39 7.32
N THR A 105 14.98 -10.49 7.23
CA THR A 105 15.44 -11.76 6.68
C THR A 105 14.76 -12.06 5.34
N PRO A 106 15.44 -12.76 4.41
CA PRO A 106 14.80 -13.25 3.19
C PRO A 106 13.56 -14.10 3.50
N GLY A 107 12.51 -13.94 2.70
CA GLY A 107 11.24 -14.63 2.89
C GLY A 107 10.31 -14.03 3.96
N GLY A 108 10.78 -13.05 4.74
CA GLY A 108 9.95 -12.27 5.67
C GLY A 108 8.96 -11.36 4.94
N GLY A 109 7.90 -10.96 5.65
CA GLY A 109 6.83 -10.13 5.10
C GLY A 109 5.52 -10.24 5.86
N VAL A 110 4.44 -9.71 5.29
CA VAL A 110 3.11 -9.64 5.96
C VAL A 110 2.06 -10.58 5.38
N ASN A 111 2.36 -11.31 4.30
CA ASN A 111 1.43 -12.27 3.73
C ASN A 111 1.60 -13.63 4.40
N GLU A 112 0.68 -13.97 5.28
CA GLU A 112 0.72 -15.21 6.08
C GLU A 112 0.72 -16.50 5.23
N ASN A 113 0.30 -16.43 3.97
CA ASN A 113 0.26 -17.59 3.08
C ASN A 113 1.52 -17.72 2.19
N ARG A 114 2.41 -16.73 2.20
CA ARG A 114 3.50 -16.60 1.22
C ARG A 114 4.85 -16.19 1.83
N ASN A 115 4.85 -15.62 3.02
CA ASN A 115 6.06 -15.26 3.76
C ASN A 115 6.26 -16.22 4.96
N ASN A 116 7.50 -16.36 5.40
CA ASN A 116 7.81 -16.99 6.68
C ASN A 116 7.66 -15.93 7.79
N LEU A 117 6.66 -16.11 8.66
CA LEU A 117 6.38 -15.15 9.73
C LEU A 117 7.19 -15.41 11.02
N ASP A 118 7.86 -16.56 11.14
CA ASP A 118 8.57 -16.94 12.38
C ASP A 118 9.76 -16.02 12.71
N GLY A 119 10.30 -15.33 11.70
CA GLY A 119 11.35 -14.32 11.84
C GLY A 119 10.83 -12.89 12.02
N ASN A 120 9.52 -12.67 11.94
CA ASN A 120 8.96 -11.33 12.10
C ASN A 120 8.99 -10.91 13.56
N GLN A 121 9.36 -9.66 13.80
CA GLN A 121 9.27 -9.02 15.10
C GLN A 121 8.08 -8.07 15.13
N THR A 122 7.43 -7.95 16.29
CA THR A 122 6.46 -6.88 16.51
C THR A 122 7.16 -5.67 17.11
N VAL A 123 7.09 -4.54 16.41
CA VAL A 123 7.58 -3.25 16.89
C VAL A 123 6.39 -2.42 17.35
N ASN A 124 6.42 -1.97 18.60
CA ASN A 124 5.40 -1.13 19.20
C ASN A 124 5.98 0.27 19.41
N PRO A 125 5.80 1.20 18.45
CA PRO A 125 6.29 2.56 18.63
C PRO A 125 5.50 3.28 19.72
N SER A 126 6.14 4.26 20.36
CA SER A 126 5.54 5.04 21.44
C SER A 126 5.81 6.53 21.23
N GLY A 127 5.04 7.39 21.89
CA GLY A 127 5.17 8.83 21.76
C GLY A 127 4.44 9.39 20.55
N ALA A 128 4.88 10.57 20.12
CA ALA A 128 4.25 11.32 19.03
C ALA A 128 5.08 11.20 17.75
N SER A 129 4.38 11.13 16.62
CA SER A 129 4.96 10.92 15.29
C SER A 129 4.62 12.08 14.36
N THR A 130 5.27 12.07 13.20
CA THR A 130 4.81 12.80 12.02
C THR A 130 4.19 11.81 11.04
N GLN A 131 3.01 12.16 10.50
CA GLN A 131 2.21 11.31 9.63
C GLN A 131 2.03 11.95 8.25
N PHE A 132 2.11 11.13 7.21
CA PHE A 132 1.63 11.44 5.87
C PHE A 132 0.86 10.25 5.30
N SER A 133 0.11 10.45 4.23
CA SER A 133 -0.63 9.37 3.57
C SER A 133 -0.17 9.16 2.13
N ALA A 134 -0.38 7.96 1.62
CA ALA A 134 -0.26 7.63 0.22
C ALA A 134 -1.45 6.78 -0.23
N MET A 135 -1.80 6.86 -1.51
CA MET A 135 -2.77 5.96 -2.12
C MET A 135 -2.38 5.60 -3.54
N ILE A 136 -2.90 4.47 -4.01
CA ILE A 136 -2.76 4.00 -5.38
C ILE A 136 -4.05 3.32 -5.81
N ALA A 137 -4.56 3.67 -7.01
CA ALA A 137 -5.49 2.79 -7.70
C ALA A 137 -4.71 1.74 -8.46
N GLU A 138 -5.30 0.56 -8.59
CA GLU A 138 -4.72 -0.56 -9.31
C GLU A 138 -5.76 -1.22 -10.20
N PHE A 139 -5.27 -1.91 -11.22
CA PHE A 139 -6.09 -2.63 -12.17
C PHE A 139 -5.42 -3.93 -12.61
N GLY A 140 -6.21 -4.81 -13.18
CA GLY A 140 -5.71 -6.03 -13.80
C GLY A 140 -6.86 -6.94 -14.18
N PHE A 141 -6.56 -8.24 -14.22
CA PHE A 141 -7.57 -9.28 -14.29
C PHE A 141 -7.42 -10.18 -13.07
N ASP A 142 -8.52 -10.80 -12.68
CA ASP A 142 -8.51 -11.84 -11.66
C ASP A 142 -8.22 -13.23 -12.27
N ASN A 143 -8.49 -14.35 -11.58
CA ASN A 143 -8.29 -15.67 -12.20
C ASN A 143 -9.47 -16.10 -13.09
N GLY A 144 -10.65 -15.50 -12.92
CA GLY A 144 -11.81 -15.71 -13.78
C GLY A 144 -11.74 -14.95 -15.11
N GLY A 145 -10.74 -14.06 -15.28
CA GLY A 145 -10.65 -13.17 -16.44
C GLY A 145 -11.57 -11.95 -16.34
N VAL A 146 -12.08 -11.66 -15.14
CA VAL A 146 -12.88 -10.49 -14.81
C VAL A 146 -11.98 -9.28 -14.61
N SER A 147 -12.46 -8.10 -15.01
CA SER A 147 -11.75 -6.83 -14.84
C SER A 147 -11.65 -6.47 -13.36
N TYR A 148 -10.45 -6.54 -12.81
CA TYR A 148 -10.17 -6.19 -11.42
C TYR A 148 -9.76 -4.72 -11.31
N ASN A 149 -10.36 -3.99 -10.38
CA ASN A 149 -9.97 -2.65 -9.96
C ASN A 149 -9.92 -2.57 -8.43
N GLY A 150 -8.88 -1.93 -7.91
CA GLY A 150 -8.70 -1.73 -6.47
C GLY A 150 -8.24 -0.32 -6.14
N VAL A 151 -8.50 0.10 -4.91
CA VAL A 151 -7.92 1.31 -4.30
C VAL A 151 -7.25 0.91 -3.00
N ILE A 152 -5.96 1.20 -2.88
CA ILE A 152 -5.17 0.93 -1.69
C ILE A 152 -4.72 2.27 -1.09
N GLY A 153 -4.96 2.47 0.20
CA GLY A 153 -4.45 3.58 0.98
C GLY A 153 -3.42 3.12 2.01
N ALA A 154 -2.57 4.05 2.45
CA ALA A 154 -1.75 3.87 3.63
C ALA A 154 -1.51 5.18 4.35
N VAL A 155 -1.37 5.09 5.66
CA VAL A 155 -0.75 6.13 6.49
C VAL A 155 0.62 5.64 6.92
N ALA A 156 1.61 6.52 6.83
CA ALA A 156 2.97 6.28 7.28
C ALA A 156 3.33 7.28 8.38
N ASN A 157 3.66 6.76 9.55
CA ASN A 157 4.18 7.52 10.67
C ASN A 157 5.71 7.39 10.74
N TYR A 158 6.41 8.43 11.17
CA TYR A 158 7.84 8.37 11.49
C TYR A 158 8.15 9.21 12.73
N ASP A 159 9.22 8.87 13.46
CA ASP A 159 9.75 9.70 14.53
C ASP A 159 10.58 10.83 13.88
N PRO A 160 10.28 12.12 14.11
CA PRO A 160 11.05 13.20 13.50
C PRO A 160 12.53 13.24 13.95
N SER A 161 12.89 12.59 15.06
CA SER A 161 14.28 12.41 15.51
C SER A 161 14.99 11.25 14.82
N ASP A 162 14.24 10.30 14.26
CA ASP A 162 14.74 9.19 13.43
C ASP A 162 13.84 8.98 12.21
N PRO A 163 13.96 9.83 11.17
CA PRO A 163 13.15 9.73 9.96
C PRO A 163 13.57 8.57 9.05
N SER A 164 14.54 7.74 9.45
CA SER A 164 15.04 6.62 8.65
C SER A 164 14.10 5.40 8.68
N ARG A 165 13.08 5.42 9.53
CA ARG A 165 12.12 4.33 9.70
C ARG A 165 10.68 4.81 9.56
N LEU A 166 9.91 4.11 8.73
CA LEU A 166 8.48 4.33 8.56
C LEU A 166 7.67 3.22 9.23
N PHE A 167 6.57 3.62 9.86
CA PHE A 167 5.57 2.75 10.47
C PHE A 167 4.28 2.86 9.65
N VAL A 168 4.05 1.88 8.79
CA VAL A 168 3.02 1.92 7.76
C VAL A 168 1.80 1.12 8.18
N THR A 169 0.62 1.73 8.08
CA THR A 169 -0.67 1.04 8.13
C THR A 169 -1.30 1.13 6.74
N ARG A 170 -1.34 0.01 6.03
CA ARG A 170 -1.94 -0.13 4.69
C ARG A 170 -3.34 -0.73 4.81
N VAL A 171 -4.27 -0.20 4.01
CA VAL A 171 -5.64 -0.70 3.88
C VAL A 171 -6.03 -0.81 2.42
N HIS A 172 -6.66 -1.92 2.03
CA HIS A 172 -7.40 -2.03 0.79
C HIS A 172 -8.76 -1.34 0.99
N GLY A 173 -8.90 -0.12 0.45
CA GLY A 173 -10.06 0.74 0.70
C GLY A 173 -11.29 0.39 -0.14
N ALA A 174 -11.09 -0.11 -1.37
CA ALA A 174 -12.19 -0.55 -2.23
C ALA A 174 -11.72 -1.60 -3.23
N VAL A 175 -12.51 -2.65 -3.39
CA VAL A 175 -12.39 -3.65 -4.47
C VAL A 175 -13.70 -3.68 -5.25
N ASN A 176 -13.62 -3.83 -6.57
CA ASN A 176 -14.80 -3.83 -7.43
C ASN A 176 -15.46 -5.21 -7.57
N GLU A 177 -15.00 -6.22 -6.85
CA GLU A 177 -15.47 -7.59 -6.93
C GLU A 177 -15.63 -8.15 -5.50
N ALA A 178 -16.70 -8.90 -5.26
CA ALA A 178 -16.94 -9.52 -3.95
C ALA A 178 -16.00 -10.69 -3.66
N ALA A 179 -15.61 -11.41 -4.71
CA ALA A 179 -14.68 -12.52 -4.68
C ALA A 179 -14.10 -12.72 -6.09
N ASN A 180 -13.04 -13.51 -6.19
CA ASN A 180 -12.47 -13.91 -7.48
C ASN A 180 -13.55 -14.54 -8.37
N GLY A 181 -13.76 -13.99 -9.56
CA GLY A 181 -14.66 -14.47 -10.60
C GLY A 181 -16.12 -14.06 -10.38
N ALA A 182 -16.41 -13.23 -9.37
CA ALA A 182 -17.79 -12.84 -9.06
C ALA A 182 -18.40 -11.84 -10.05
N GLY A 183 -17.57 -11.24 -10.92
CA GLY A 183 -17.97 -10.14 -11.80
C GLY A 183 -17.75 -8.79 -11.13
N ASP A 184 -17.30 -7.81 -11.91
CA ASP A 184 -16.99 -6.47 -11.41
C ASP A 184 -18.25 -5.60 -11.29
N THR A 185 -18.43 -4.97 -10.14
CA THR A 185 -19.55 -4.08 -9.84
C THR A 185 -19.23 -2.61 -10.09
N ALA A 186 -17.96 -2.27 -10.33
CA ALA A 186 -17.50 -0.90 -10.51
C ALA A 186 -16.15 -0.82 -11.27
N GLN A 187 -15.84 0.37 -11.77
CA GLN A 187 -14.51 0.77 -12.22
C GLN A 187 -14.05 1.97 -11.39
N PHE A 188 -12.78 1.97 -10.98
CA PHE A 188 -12.24 2.98 -10.08
C PHE A 188 -11.27 3.92 -10.78
N GLY A 189 -11.42 5.21 -10.51
CA GLY A 189 -10.43 6.25 -10.81
C GLY A 189 -9.89 6.82 -9.51
N ALA A 190 -8.57 6.81 -9.32
CA ALA A 190 -7.97 7.40 -8.12
C ALA A 190 -8.23 8.90 -8.06
N GLY A 191 -8.49 9.40 -6.85
CA GLY A 191 -8.71 10.82 -6.56
C GLY A 191 -7.55 11.44 -5.80
N SER A 192 -7.64 11.58 -4.48
CA SER A 192 -6.60 12.24 -3.67
C SER A 192 -6.56 11.65 -2.27
N CYS A 193 -5.53 11.94 -1.49
CA CYS A 193 -5.48 11.59 -0.08
C CYS A 193 -5.01 12.77 0.77
N ASP A 194 -5.46 12.81 2.02
CA ASP A 194 -5.02 13.80 3.00
C ASP A 194 -4.14 13.18 4.09
N ALA A 195 -3.41 14.01 4.83
CA ALA A 195 -2.45 13.56 5.84
C ALA A 195 -3.09 12.77 7.00
N ALA A 196 -4.42 12.86 7.19
CA ALA A 196 -5.15 12.09 8.20
C ALA A 196 -5.42 10.65 7.76
N GLY A 197 -5.19 10.32 6.48
CA GLY A 197 -5.42 9.00 5.92
C GLY A 197 -6.70 8.89 5.10
N ASN A 198 -7.48 9.97 4.98
CA ASN A 198 -8.68 9.92 4.14
C ASN A 198 -8.25 9.78 2.68
N ILE A 199 -8.83 8.79 2.00
CA ILE A 199 -8.63 8.58 0.56
C ILE A 199 -9.94 8.90 -0.17
N PHE A 200 -9.81 9.53 -1.32
CA PHE A 200 -10.92 9.96 -2.18
C PHE A 200 -10.74 9.33 -3.55
N TRP A 201 -11.80 8.74 -4.10
CA TRP A 201 -11.77 8.14 -5.43
C TRP A 201 -13.13 8.21 -6.09
N ARG A 202 -13.10 8.09 -7.41
CA ARG A 202 -14.28 8.06 -8.25
C ARG A 202 -14.63 6.61 -8.59
N ALA A 203 -15.91 6.28 -8.62
CA ALA A 203 -16.38 4.99 -9.15
C ALA A 203 -17.60 5.15 -10.08
N ASP A 204 -17.65 4.34 -11.13
CA ASP A 204 -18.82 4.13 -11.98
C ASP A 204 -18.97 2.65 -12.35
N SER A 205 -19.96 2.30 -13.18
CA SER A 205 -20.18 0.94 -13.67
C SER A 205 -19.81 0.76 -15.14
N PHE A 206 -18.84 1.51 -15.67
CA PHE A 206 -18.49 1.38 -17.09
C PHE A 206 -17.97 -0.03 -17.38
N GLY A 207 -18.70 -0.79 -18.20
CA GLY A 207 -18.31 -2.16 -18.53
C GLY A 207 -18.45 -3.18 -17.40
N ALA A 208 -19.13 -2.82 -16.30
CA ALA A 208 -19.38 -3.71 -15.17
C ALA A 208 -20.15 -4.98 -15.59
N THR A 209 -19.66 -6.14 -15.17
CA THR A 209 -20.25 -7.46 -15.47
C THR A 209 -20.92 -8.12 -14.27
N GLY A 210 -20.60 -7.68 -13.06
CA GLY A 210 -21.16 -8.15 -11.80
C GLY A 210 -22.40 -7.38 -11.33
N ALA A 211 -23.10 -7.93 -10.34
CA ALA A 211 -24.28 -7.32 -9.72
C ALA A 211 -24.18 -7.31 -8.18
N PRO A 212 -24.67 -6.26 -7.50
CA PRO A 212 -25.24 -5.04 -8.07
C PRO A 212 -24.15 -4.06 -8.55
N ALA A 213 -24.25 -3.60 -9.79
CA ALA A 213 -23.35 -2.57 -10.30
C ALA A 213 -23.65 -1.20 -9.68
N ILE A 214 -22.62 -0.40 -9.46
CA ILE A 214 -22.78 0.96 -8.92
C ILE A 214 -23.52 1.87 -9.93
N ALA A 215 -24.57 2.57 -9.49
CA ALA A 215 -25.33 3.45 -10.38
C ALA A 215 -24.68 4.84 -10.49
N GLY A 216 -24.52 5.36 -11.71
CA GLY A 216 -24.04 6.72 -11.97
C GLY A 216 -22.53 6.90 -11.80
N GLN A 217 -22.11 8.16 -11.63
CA GLN A 217 -20.71 8.52 -11.37
C GLN A 217 -20.60 9.09 -9.96
N ASN A 218 -19.83 8.43 -9.10
CA ASN A 218 -19.84 8.70 -7.67
C ASN A 218 -18.43 9.02 -7.17
N TRP A 219 -18.36 9.86 -6.15
CA TRP A 219 -17.15 10.11 -5.38
C TRP A 219 -17.29 9.49 -4.00
N PHE A 220 -16.29 8.72 -3.61
CA PHE A 220 -16.21 8.07 -2.30
C PHE A 220 -15.09 8.68 -1.48
N SER A 221 -15.27 8.65 -0.17
CA SER A 221 -14.25 8.96 0.81
C SER A 221 -14.29 7.90 1.90
N VAL A 222 -13.14 7.33 2.26
CA VAL A 222 -13.00 6.51 3.45
C VAL A 222 -11.78 6.95 4.26
N PRO A 223 -11.88 6.91 5.60
CA PRO A 223 -10.76 7.15 6.51
C PRO A 223 -9.79 5.98 6.61
#